data_AF-A0A5J4QG97-F1
#
_entry.id   AF-A0A5J4QG97-F1
#
_cell.length_a   1.000
_cell.length_b   1.000
_cell.length_c   1.000
_cell.angle_alpha   90.00
_cell.angle_beta   90.00
_cell.angle_gamma   90.00
#
_symmetry.space_group_name_H-M   'P 1'
#
loop_
_entity.id
_entity.type
_entity.pdbx_description
1 polymer ?
#
loop_
_entity_poly.entity_id
_entity_poly.type
_entity_poly.pdbx_seq_one_letter_code
_entity_poly.pdbx_strand_id
1 'polypeptide(L)'
;MRTTNYTELRNNLKTVLDGVIENSEALIVQRPGNTSVVVVSLDEYNAIKETEYIIDIIPISVFVVQNNRIFPQKLHWNTRKYNKTNYSF
;
A
#
# COMPACT_ATOMS: atom_id res chain seq x y z
N MET A 1 0.06 -12.62 -6.67
CA MET A 1 1.06 -12.36 -5.60
C MET A 1 2.08 -13.50 -5.61
N ARG A 2 3.35 -13.17 -5.87
CA ARG A 2 4.43 -14.15 -6.02
C ARG A 2 5.42 -14.04 -4.88
N THR A 3 6.14 -15.12 -4.57
CA THR A 3 7.16 -15.13 -3.53
C THR A 3 8.47 -15.66 -4.10
N THR A 4 9.59 -15.01 -3.79
CA THR A 4 10.93 -15.47 -4.16
C THR A 4 11.89 -15.30 -2.99
N ASN A 5 13.02 -16.00 -3.06
CA ASN A 5 14.11 -15.86 -2.11
C ASN A 5 15.09 -14.79 -2.57
N TYR A 6 15.75 -14.13 -1.60
CA TYR A 6 16.77 -13.12 -1.89
C TYR A 6 17.84 -13.57 -2.90
N THR A 7 18.32 -14.81 -2.78
CA THR A 7 19.37 -15.35 -3.67
C THR A 7 18.90 -15.47 -5.11
N GLU A 8 17.67 -15.92 -5.33
CA GLU A 8 17.08 -16.08 -6.66
C GLU A 8 16.80 -14.73 -7.31
N LEU A 9 16.25 -13.78 -6.54
CA LEU A 9 16.03 -12.42 -6.97
C LEU A 9 17.35 -11.72 -7.37
N ARG A 10 18.43 -11.92 -6.61
CA ARG A 10 19.74 -11.35 -6.94
C ARG A 10 20.26 -11.87 -8.28
N ASN A 11 20.10 -13.16 -8.55
CA ASN A 11 20.59 -13.78 -9.78
C ASN A 11 19.77 -13.39 -11.01
N ASN A 12 18.46 -13.16 -10.85
CA ASN A 12 17.53 -12.90 -11.95
C ASN A 12 16.86 -11.53 -11.85
N LEU A 13 17.55 -10.53 -11.30
CA LEU A 13 16.94 -9.26 -10.90
C LEU A 13 16.14 -8.59 -12.03
N LYS A 14 16.74 -8.49 -13.22
CA LYS A 14 16.10 -7.84 -14.37
C LYS A 14 14.79 -8.54 -14.75
N THR A 15 14.84 -9.84 -15.02
CA THR A 15 13.68 -10.64 -15.42
C THR A 15 12.56 -10.61 -14.37
N VAL A 16 12.93 -10.62 -13.09
CA VAL A 16 11.96 -10.57 -11.99
C VAL A 16 11.30 -9.20 -11.91
N LEU A 17 12.04 -8.10 -12.07
CA LEU A 17 11.49 -6.74 -12.10
C LEU A 17 10.60 -6.51 -13.33
N ASP A 18 11.04 -6.95 -14.51
CA ASP A 18 10.25 -6.87 -15.74
C ASP A 18 8.92 -7.64 -15.54
N GLY A 19 8.98 -8.83 -14.94
CA GLY A 19 7.78 -9.61 -14.61
C GLY A 19 6.84 -8.93 -13.59
N VAL A 20 7.36 -8.17 -12.62
CA VAL A 20 6.52 -7.38 -11.68
C VAL A 20 5.78 -6.27 -12.41
N ILE A 21 6.43 -5.62 -13.37
CA ILE A 21 5.84 -4.55 -14.17
C ILE A 21 4.78 -5.11 -15.12
N GLU A 22 5.12 -6.14 -15.90
CA GLU A 22 4.23 -6.71 -16.91
C GLU A 22 2.97 -7.34 -16.32
N ASN A 23 3.11 -8.03 -15.19
CA ASN A 23 1.98 -8.71 -14.55
C ASN A 23 1.24 -7.83 -13.55
N SER A 24 1.76 -6.63 -13.25
CA SER A 24 1.22 -5.73 -12.20
C SER A 24 0.97 -6.47 -10.88
N GLU A 25 1.84 -7.41 -10.53
CA GLU A 25 1.70 -8.25 -9.34
C GLU A 25 2.79 -7.95 -8.31
N ALA A 26 2.37 -7.83 -7.04
CA ALA A 26 3.31 -7.73 -5.93
C ALA A 26 4.15 -9.00 -5.76
N LEU A 27 5.45 -8.80 -5.56
CA LEU A 27 6.44 -9.83 -5.27
C LEU A 27 6.94 -9.72 -3.84
N ILE A 28 6.83 -10.79 -3.07
CA ILE A 28 7.39 -10.91 -1.74
C ILE A 28 8.79 -11.51 -1.84
N VAL A 29 9.78 -10.82 -1.29
CA VAL A 29 11.16 -11.27 -1.21
C VAL A 29 11.46 -11.69 0.22
N GLN A 30 11.64 -12.99 0.40
CA GLN A 30 12.01 -13.56 1.69
C GLN A 30 13.52 -13.46 1.89
N ARG A 31 13.90 -12.99 3.07
CA ARG A 31 15.31 -12.89 3.48
C ARG A 31 15.54 -13.82 4.67
N PRO A 32 16.37 -14.87 4.55
CA PRO A 32 16.67 -15.73 5.69
C PRO A 32 17.32 -14.89 6.80
N GLY A 33 16.73 -14.96 8.00
CA GLY A 33 17.20 -14.22 9.19
C GLY A 33 16.84 -12.73 9.23
N ASN A 34 16.03 -12.21 8.29
CA ASN A 34 15.63 -10.80 8.24
C ASN A 34 14.16 -10.64 7.86
N THR A 35 13.62 -9.43 7.99
CA THR A 35 12.24 -9.13 7.58
C THR A 35 12.11 -9.19 6.05
N SER A 36 11.03 -9.81 5.57
CA SER A 36 10.69 -9.84 4.14
C SER A 36 10.37 -8.43 3.61
N VAL A 37 10.58 -8.23 2.31
CA VAL A 37 10.22 -6.98 1.63
C VAL A 37 9.24 -7.27 0.50
N VAL A 38 8.46 -6.26 0.12
CA VAL A 38 7.53 -6.35 -1.01
C VAL A 38 8.05 -5.44 -2.13
N VAL A 39 8.04 -5.95 -3.35
CA VAL A 39 8.37 -5.22 -4.57
C VAL A 39 7.08 -5.08 -5.38
N VAL A 40 6.78 -3.85 -5.80
CA VAL A 40 5.64 -3.49 -6.65
C VAL A 40 6.13 -2.57 -7.75
N SER A 41 5.40 -2.49 -8.85
CA SER A 41 5.68 -1.49 -9.89
C SER A 41 5.45 -0.08 -9.35
N LEU A 42 6.08 0.91 -9.98
CA LEU A 42 5.90 2.31 -9.59
C LEU A 42 4.44 2.75 -9.78
N ASP A 43 3.81 2.32 -10.86
CA ASP A 43 2.42 2.64 -11.16
C ASP A 43 1.47 2.07 -10.10
N GLU A 44 1.68 0.82 -9.69
CA GLU A 44 0.90 0.18 -8.63
C GLU A 44 1.11 0.90 -7.29
N TYR A 45 2.37 1.25 -6.96
CA TYR A 45 2.66 2.03 -5.76
C TYR A 45 1.93 3.37 -5.75
N ASN A 46 1.94 4.09 -6.88
CA ASN A 46 1.24 5.35 -7.02
C ASN A 46 -0.28 5.19 -6.88
N ALA A 47 -0.87 4.17 -7.52
CA ALA A 47 -2.30 3.87 -7.41
C ALA A 47 -2.73 3.58 -5.96
N ILE A 48 -1.91 2.83 -5.21
CA ILE A 48 -2.13 2.59 -3.77
C ILE A 48 -2.07 3.90 -3.00
N LYS A 49 -1.08 4.76 -3.27
CA LYS A 49 -0.95 6.05 -2.57
C LYS A 49 -2.06 7.03 -2.89
N GLU A 50 -2.55 7.06 -4.12
CA GLU A 50 -3.73 7.83 -4.49
C GLU A 50 -4.97 7.32 -3.76
N THR A 51 -5.15 6.00 -3.69
CA THR A 51 -6.27 5.37 -2.98
C THR A 51 -6.21 5.65 -1.48
N GLU A 52 -5.04 5.54 -0.85
CA GLU A 52 -4.81 5.92 0.55
C GLU A 52 -5.20 7.39 0.78
N TYR A 53 -4.76 8.29 -0.09
CA TYR A 53 -5.10 9.71 0.01
C TYR A 53 -6.61 9.97 -0.12
N ILE A 54 -7.28 9.31 -1.06
CA ILE A 54 -8.73 9.45 -1.25
C ILE A 54 -9.48 8.92 -0.04
N ILE A 55 -9.10 7.76 0.49
CA ILE A 55 -9.73 7.16 1.69
C ILE A 55 -9.58 8.08 2.91
N ASP A 56 -8.41 8.70 3.09
CA ASP A 56 -8.16 9.63 4.18
C ASP A 56 -9.04 10.89 4.09
N ILE A 57 -9.33 11.35 2.87
CA ILE A 57 -10.17 12.54 2.64
C ILE A 57 -11.66 12.21 2.76
N ILE A 58 -12.07 11.01 2.34
CA ILE A 58 -13.47 10.61 2.41
C ILE A 58 -13.82 10.38 3.89
N PRO A 59 -14.73 11.17 4.49
CA PRO A 59 -15.24 10.82 5.80
C PRO A 59 -15.99 9.51 5.65
N ILE A 60 -15.40 8.41 6.13
CA ILE A 60 -16.09 7.13 6.32
C ILE A 60 -17.22 7.43 7.30
N SER A 61 -18.38 7.72 6.73
CA SER A 61 -19.55 8.18 7.46
C SER A 61 -20.18 6.94 8.05
N VAL A 62 -19.94 6.72 9.35
CA VAL A 62 -20.68 5.72 10.10
C VAL A 62 -21.96 6.40 10.59
N PHE A 63 -23.08 5.93 10.07
CA PHE A 63 -24.39 6.33 10.57
C PHE A 63 -24.77 5.42 11.73
N VAL A 64 -25.09 6.02 12.88
CA VAL A 64 -25.72 5.29 13.98
C VAL A 64 -27.21 5.58 13.96
N VAL A 65 -28.01 4.52 14.00
CA VAL A 65 -29.45 4.60 14.17
C VAL A 65 -29.76 4.49 15.66
N GLN A 66 -30.33 5.55 16.23
CA GLN A 66 -30.83 5.57 17.60
C GLN A 66 -32.23 6.17 17.59
N ASN A 67 -33.19 5.51 18.24
CA ASN A 67 -34.57 5.99 18.36
C ASN A 67 -35.19 6.42 17.02
N ASN A 68 -35.05 5.58 15.98
CA ASN A 68 -35.52 5.85 14.61
C ASN A 68 -34.99 7.15 13.97
N ARG A 69 -33.84 7.66 14.43
CA ARG A 69 -33.14 8.82 13.83
C ARG A 69 -31.73 8.43 13.42
N ILE A 70 -31.28 8.97 12.28
CA ILE A 70 -29.95 8.76 11.70
C ILE A 70 -29.04 9.90 12.18
N PHE A 71 -27.96 9.57 12.87
CA PHE A 71 -26.95 10.53 13.31
C PHE A 71 -25.65 10.33 12.52
N PRO A 72 -25.10 11.38 11.87
CA PRO A 72 -23.79 11.29 11.25
C PRO A 72 -22.70 11.31 12.33
N GLN A 73 -21.89 10.25 12.43
CA GLN A 73 -20.68 10.27 13.24
C GLN A 73 -19.47 10.53 12.36
N LYS A 74 -18.70 11.59 12.67
CA LYS A 74 -17.36 11.78 12.10
C LYS A 74 -16.40 10.84 12.82
N LEU A 75 -15.92 9.81 12.13
CA LEU A 75 -14.72 9.10 12.57
C LEU A 75 -13.53 10.08 12.46
N HIS A 76 -12.99 10.51 13.60
CA HIS A 76 -11.71 11.22 13.65
C HIS A 76 -10.59 10.19 13.49
N TRP A 77 -10.05 10.08 12.28
CA TRP A 77 -8.83 9.32 12.03
C TRP A 77 -7.62 10.18 12.47
N ASN A 78 -6.75 9.62 13.30
CA ASN A 78 -5.61 10.33 13.90
C ASN A 78 -4.47 10.42 12.87
N THR A 79 -4.41 11.52 12.12
CA THR A 79 -3.42 11.79 11.05
C THR A 79 -1.99 12.10 11.55
N ARG A 80 -1.70 11.92 12.85
CA ARG A 80 -0.34 12.06 13.39
C ARG A 80 0.53 10.84 13.02
N LYS A 81 0.99 10.73 11.76
CA LYS A 81 2.27 10.06 11.42
C LYS A 81 2.75 10.11 9.96
N TYR A 82 2.19 10.93 9.07
CA TYR A 82 2.85 11.19 7.78
C TYR A 82 3.66 12.49 7.83
N ASN A 83 4.93 12.35 8.18
CA ASN A 83 5.89 13.44 8.18
C ASN A 83 6.23 13.78 6.72
N LYS A 84 5.80 14.96 6.27
CA LYS A 84 6.24 15.64 5.06
C LYS A 84 7.75 15.87 5.14
N THR A 85 8.56 15.00 4.54
CA THR A 85 9.89 15.39 4.07
C THR A 85 10.28 14.56 2.86
N ASN A 86 10.42 15.27 1.74
CA ASN A 86 11.22 14.95 0.55
C ASN A 86 10.57 14.11 -0.55
N TYR A 87 9.81 14.80 -1.41
CA TYR A 87 9.66 14.42 -2.81
C TYR A 87 9.92 15.68 -3.67
N SER A 88 11.14 15.79 -4.18
CA SER A 88 11.44 16.52 -5.41
C SER A 88 11.83 15.46 -6.43
N PHE A 89 11.22 15.54 -7.61
CA PHE A 89 11.49 14.70 -8.78
C PHE A 89 12.96 14.79 -9.22
#